data_AF-A0A656JVM3-F1
#
_entry.id   AF-A0A656JVM3-F1
#
_cell.length_a   1.000
_cell.length_b   1.000
_cell.length_c   1.000
_cell.angle_alpha   90.00
_cell.angle_beta   90.00
_cell.angle_gamma   90.00
#
_symmetry.space_group_name_H-M   'P 1'
#
loop_
_entity.id
_entity.type
_entity.pdbx_description
1 polymer ?
#
loop_
_entity_poly.entity_id
_entity_poly.type
_entity_poly.pdbx_seq_one_letter_code
_entity_poly.pdbx_strand_id
1 'polypeptide(L)'
;MSLFSAVEMAPRDPILGINEAFNADTRTTKVNLGVGVYCDEDGRIPLLRAVAEAEKTRVAQHAPRGYLPIDGIAAYDQAVQKLLLGADSPLIAS
;
A
#
# COMPACT_ATOMS: atom_id res chain seq x y z
N MET A 1 -5.53 -20.36 -35.38
CA MET A 1 -5.19 -20.42 -33.95
C MET A 1 -4.83 -19.01 -33.51
N SER A 2 -5.41 -18.51 -32.42
CA SER A 2 -5.10 -17.19 -31.87
C SER A 2 -3.82 -17.24 -31.03
N LEU A 3 -3.10 -16.11 -30.93
CA LEU A 3 -1.86 -15.98 -30.15
C LEU A 3 -1.95 -16.52 -28.70
N PHE A 4 -3.13 -16.43 -28.08
CA PHE A 4 -3.35 -16.85 -26.69
C PHE A 4 -4.01 -18.23 -26.52
N SER A 5 -4.15 -19.04 -27.58
CA SER A 5 -4.91 -20.30 -27.50
C SER A 5 -4.31 -21.36 -26.57
N ALA A 6 -3.05 -21.20 -26.14
CA ALA A 6 -2.34 -22.09 -25.22
C ALA A 6 -2.06 -21.44 -23.85
N VAL A 7 -2.58 -20.23 -23.59
CA VAL A 7 -2.37 -19.57 -22.30
C VAL A 7 -3.36 -20.13 -21.30
N GLU A 8 -2.84 -20.88 -20.33
CA GLU A 8 -3.62 -21.42 -19.22
C GLU A 8 -3.88 -20.35 -18.14
N MET A 9 -4.95 -20.54 -17.37
CA MET A 9 -5.24 -19.68 -16.23
C MET A 9 -4.26 -19.95 -15.10
N ALA A 10 -3.59 -18.91 -14.61
CA ALA A 10 -2.74 -19.04 -13.42
C ALA A 10 -3.57 -19.49 -12.20
N PRO A 11 -2.99 -20.25 -11.26
CA PRO A 11 -3.68 -20.62 -10.03
C PRO A 11 -4.22 -19.38 -9.30
N ARG A 12 -5.48 -19.45 -8.85
CA ARG A 12 -6.09 -18.36 -8.07
C ARG A 12 -5.41 -18.27 -6.70
N ASP A 13 -5.08 -17.06 -6.28
CA ASP A 13 -4.59 -16.82 -4.92
C ASP A 13 -5.69 -17.20 -3.91
N PRO A 14 -5.40 -18.08 -2.93
CA PRO A 14 -6.40 -18.51 -1.95
C PRO A 14 -7.01 -17.36 -1.15
N ILE A 15 -6.31 -16.24 -0.97
CA ILE A 15 -6.80 -15.06 -0.25
C ILE A 15 -7.89 -14.32 -1.04
N LEU A 16 -7.84 -14.36 -2.37
CA LEU A 16 -8.84 -13.72 -3.23
C LEU A 16 -10.19 -14.42 -3.13
N GLY A 17 -10.20 -15.76 -3.00
CA GLY A 17 -11.43 -16.54 -2.81
C GLY A 17 -12.16 -16.19 -1.51
N ILE A 18 -11.43 -15.86 -0.45
CA ILE A 18 -12.01 -15.45 0.84
C ILE A 18 -12.73 -14.11 0.72
N ASN A 19 -12.13 -13.13 0.03
CA ASN A 19 -12.76 -11.83 -0.20
C ASN A 19 -14.01 -11.95 -1.09
N GLU A 20 -13.98 -12.78 -2.12
CA GLU A 20 -15.16 -13.04 -2.97
C GLU A 20 -16.30 -13.67 -2.17
N ALA A 21 -16.02 -14.70 -1.38
CA ALA A 21 -17.01 -15.34 -0.52
C ALA A 21 -17.55 -14.39 0.55
N PHE A 22 -16.67 -13.61 1.19
CA PHE A 22 -17.07 -12.58 2.15
C PHE A 22 -17.97 -11.53 1.50
N ASN A 23 -17.65 -11.04 0.31
CA ASN A 23 -18.46 -10.04 -0.40
C ASN A 23 -19.82 -10.59 -0.86
N ALA A 24 -19.88 -11.84 -1.31
CA ALA A 24 -21.11 -12.51 -1.75
C ALA A 24 -22.05 -12.86 -0.59
N ASP A 25 -21.54 -12.99 0.64
CA ASP A 25 -22.34 -13.24 1.84
C ASP A 25 -23.25 -12.05 2.17
N THR A 26 -24.57 -12.27 2.25
CA THR A 26 -25.55 -11.21 2.50
C THR A 26 -25.76 -10.90 3.98
N ARG A 27 -25.14 -11.65 4.90
CA ARG A 27 -25.25 -11.41 6.35
C ARG A 27 -24.67 -10.03 6.70
N THR A 28 -25.41 -9.25 7.47
CA THR A 28 -24.99 -7.90 7.91
C THR A 28 -23.99 -7.92 9.06
N THR A 29 -23.84 -9.06 9.75
CA THR A 29 -22.95 -9.24 10.92
C THR A 29 -21.70 -10.05 10.59
N LYS A 30 -21.29 -10.10 9.32
CA LYS A 30 -20.10 -10.82 8.87
C LYS A 30 -18.82 -10.04 9.21
N VAL A 31 -17.75 -10.76 9.53
CA VAL A 31 -16.43 -10.18 9.83
C VAL A 31 -15.38 -10.82 8.94
N ASN A 32 -14.55 -10.00 8.29
CA ASN A 32 -13.43 -10.48 7.47
C ASN A 32 -12.12 -10.38 8.25
N LEU A 33 -11.57 -11.53 8.65
CA LEU A 33 -10.27 -11.63 9.33
C LEU A 33 -9.15 -12.13 8.40
N GLY A 34 -9.44 -12.30 7.11
CA GLY A 34 -8.48 -12.75 6.10
C GLY A 34 -7.63 -11.63 5.52
N VAL A 35 -8.04 -10.37 5.68
CA VAL A 35 -7.33 -9.20 5.15
C VAL A 35 -6.32 -8.70 6.18
N GLY A 36 -5.04 -8.69 5.82
CA GLY A 36 -3.94 -8.21 6.68
C GLY A 36 -3.79 -6.68 6.70
N VAL A 37 -4.89 -5.94 6.83
CA VAL A 37 -4.87 -4.47 6.93
C VAL A 37 -5.43 -4.02 8.28
N TYR A 38 -4.94 -2.89 8.77
CA TYR A 38 -5.52 -2.26 9.95
C TYR A 38 -6.86 -1.63 9.58
N CYS A 39 -7.90 -1.99 10.34
CA CYS A 39 -9.23 -1.38 10.25
C CYS A 39 -9.56 -0.65 11.55
N ASP A 40 -10.36 0.40 11.44
CA ASP A 40 -11.00 1.06 12.57
C ASP A 40 -12.20 0.24 13.11
N GLU A 41 -12.87 0.79 14.10
CA GLU A 41 -14.03 0.19 14.78
C GLU A 41 -15.23 -0.04 13.85
N ASP A 42 -15.30 0.69 12.73
CA ASP A 42 -16.32 0.53 11.70
C ASP A 42 -15.91 -0.49 10.61
N GLY A 43 -14.75 -1.13 10.76
CA GLY A 43 -14.20 -2.06 9.77
C GLY A 43 -13.66 -1.39 8.51
N ARG A 44 -13.34 -0.08 8.57
CA ARG A 44 -12.80 0.69 7.44
C ARG A 44 -11.30 0.90 7.58
N ILE A 45 -10.60 1.04 6.46
CA ILE A 45 -9.17 1.40 6.46
C ILE A 45 -9.06 2.90 6.76
N PRO A 46 -8.40 3.31 7.86
CA PRO A 46 -8.34 4.72 8.23
C PRO A 46 -7.28 5.47 7.41
N LEU A 47 -7.57 6.73 7.09
CA LEU A 47 -6.56 7.67 6.60
C LEU A 47 -5.90 8.37 7.81
N LEU A 48 -4.60 8.16 7.99
CA LEU A 48 -3.86 8.79 9.08
C LEU A 48 -3.84 10.32 8.91
N ARG A 49 -4.06 11.05 10.02
CA ARG A 49 -4.05 12.52 10.02
C ARG A 49 -2.77 13.12 9.41
N ALA A 50 -1.61 12.55 9.72
CA ALA A 50 -0.34 13.01 9.18
C ALA A 50 -0.24 12.84 7.65
N VAL A 51 -0.82 11.76 7.11
CA VAL A 51 -0.87 11.50 5.67
C VAL A 51 -1.80 12.51 4.99
N ALA A 52 -3.01 12.70 5.54
CA ALA A 52 -3.98 13.66 4.99
C ALA A 52 -3.40 15.09 4.89
N GLU A 53 -2.67 15.55 5.91
CA GLU A 53 -2.04 16.87 5.90
C GLU A 53 -0.87 16.96 4.89
N ALA A 54 -0.08 15.90 4.76
CA ALA A 54 0.99 15.84 3.77
C ALA A 54 0.44 15.87 2.33
N GLU A 55 -0.65 15.15 2.06
CA GLU A 55 -1.33 15.15 0.76
C GLU A 55 -1.87 16.52 0.38
N LYS A 56 -2.56 17.21 1.30
CA LYS A 56 -3.04 18.59 1.08
C LYS A 56 -1.90 19.52 0.71
N THR A 57 -0.81 19.46 1.48
CA THR A 57 0.39 20.28 1.24
C THR A 57 1.00 19.97 -0.13
N ARG A 58 1.11 18.69 -0.48
CA ARG A 58 1.71 18.24 -1.75
C ARG A 58 0.89 18.66 -2.96
N VAL A 59 -0.44 18.53 -2.90
CA VAL A 59 -1.34 18.93 -3.98
C VAL A 59 -1.27 20.43 -4.20
N ALA A 60 -1.28 21.24 -3.13
CA ALA A 60 -1.19 22.70 -3.22
C ALA A 60 0.07 23.21 -3.95
N GLN A 61 1.17 22.46 -3.91
CA GLN A 61 2.42 22.82 -4.60
C GLN A 61 2.35 22.76 -6.13
N HIS A 62 1.40 22.01 -6.72
CA HIS A 62 1.25 21.84 -8.17
C HIS A 62 2.55 21.51 -8.94
N ALA A 63 3.49 20.84 -8.28
CA ALA A 63 4.82 20.58 -8.84
C ALA A 63 4.76 19.69 -10.11
N PRO A 64 5.67 19.86 -11.08
CA PRO A 64 5.79 18.95 -12.23
C PRO A 64 6.16 17.52 -11.77
N ARG A 65 5.75 16.51 -12.54
CA ARG A 65 5.91 15.08 -12.21
C ARG A 65 6.82 14.40 -13.25
N GLY A 66 8.07 14.85 -13.32
CA GLY A 66 9.10 14.23 -14.15
C GLY A 66 9.61 12.91 -13.56
N TYR A 67 10.57 12.28 -14.24
CA TYR A 67 11.23 11.08 -13.74
C TYR A 67 11.94 11.34 -12.41
N LEU A 68 11.88 10.33 -11.54
CA LEU A 68 12.76 10.23 -10.38
C LEU A 68 14.09 9.57 -10.79
N PRO A 69 15.15 9.73 -10.00
CA PRO A 69 16.32 8.85 -10.05
C PRO A 69 15.94 7.37 -10.00
N ILE A 70 16.83 6.49 -10.47
CA ILE A 70 16.63 5.03 -10.46
C ILE A 70 16.29 4.54 -9.05
N ASP A 71 16.97 5.09 -8.04
CA ASP A 71 16.82 4.68 -6.63
C ASP A 71 15.67 5.42 -5.91
N GLY A 72 15.03 6.40 -6.55
CA GLY A 72 13.92 7.15 -5.98
C GLY A 72 14.28 8.54 -5.45
N ILE A 73 13.57 9.00 -4.42
CA ILE A 73 13.72 10.34 -3.85
C ILE A 73 14.76 10.29 -2.72
N ALA A 74 15.93 10.90 -2.91
CA ALA A 74 17.01 10.87 -1.92
C ALA A 74 16.59 11.26 -0.48
N ALA A 75 15.70 12.25 -0.35
CA ALA A 75 15.16 12.65 0.96
C ALA A 75 14.26 11.59 1.60
N TYR A 76 13.52 10.82 0.80
CA TYR A 76 12.75 9.67 1.27
C TYR A 76 13.70 8.55 1.71
N ASP A 77 14.73 8.26 0.92
CA ASP A 77 15.70 7.20 1.23
C ASP A 77 16.40 7.47 2.57
N GLN A 78 16.84 8.71 2.79
CA GLN A 78 17.39 9.14 4.08
C GLN A 78 16.38 9.04 5.23
N ALA A 79 15.12 9.40 5.00
CA ALA A 79 14.07 9.29 6.02
C ALA A 79 13.81 7.83 6.40
N VAL A 80 13.77 6.92 5.43
CA VAL A 80 13.62 5.47 5.65
C VAL A 80 14.82 4.91 6.40
N GLN A 81 16.04 5.29 6.02
CA GLN A 81 17.25 4.88 6.73
C GLN A 81 17.21 5.29 8.21
N LYS A 82 16.86 6.56 8.50
CA LYS A 82 16.73 7.06 9.88
C LYS A 82 15.60 6.37 10.65
N LEU A 83 14.49 6.07 9.99
CA LEU A 83 13.37 5.35 10.59
C LEU A 83 13.74 3.92 10.99
N LEU A 84 14.48 3.21 10.14
CA LEU A 84 14.86 1.81 10.36
C LEU A 84 16.05 1.66 11.31
N LEU A 85 17.05 2.53 11.19
CA LEU A 85 18.34 2.37 11.87
C LEU A 85 18.50 3.27 13.09
N GLY A 86 17.64 4.29 13.23
CA GLY A 86 17.76 5.35 14.22
C GLY A 86 18.50 6.56 13.68
N ALA A 87 18.09 7.77 14.09
CA ALA A 87 18.64 9.04 13.60
C ALA A 87 20.15 9.20 13.89
N ASP A 88 20.62 8.65 15.00
CA ASP A 88 22.02 8.74 15.46
C ASP A 88 22.80 7.45 15.16
N SER A 89 22.32 6.62 14.23
CA SER A 89 22.98 5.36 13.92
C SER A 89 24.35 5.59 13.28
N PRO A 90 25.43 4.96 13.78
CA PRO A 90 26.75 5.07 13.16
C PRO A 90 26.78 4.46 11.75
N LEU A 91 25.78 3.65 11.39
CA LEU A 91 25.65 3.03 10.06
C LEU A 91 25.19 4.02 8.98
N ILE A 92 24.68 5.18 9.35
CA ILE A 92 24.17 6.22 8.42
C ILE A 92 24.88 7.56 8.58
N ALA A 93 25.95 7.61 9.39
CA ALA A 93 26.70 8.82 9.72
C ALA A 93 27.75 9.23 8.64
N SER A 94 27.65 8.67 7.43
CA SER A 94 28.57 8.86 6.32
C SER A 94 28.09 9.89 5.31
#